data_AF-S8CTA9-F1
#
_entry.id   AF-S8CTA9-F1
#
_cell.length_a   1.000
_cell.length_b   1.000
_cell.length_c   1.000
_cell.angle_alpha   90.00
_cell.angle_beta   90.00
_cell.angle_gamma   90.00
#
_symmetry.space_group_name_H-M   'P 1'
#
loop_
_entity.id
_entity.type
_entity.pdbx_description
1 polymer ?
#
loop_
_entity_poly.entity_id
_entity_poly.type
_entity_poly.pdbx_seq_one_letter_code
_entity_poly.pdbx_strand_id
1 'polypeptide(L)'
;IPEEEKNLASNDRLIHVYHFTQNGQQNQVQQVQNFGDPFFLVIHEGETLAGVKVRIQKKLRVPDEELSKWKFAFFSLGRPEYLEDSDIITRRFQRRDVYGAWEQYLGLEHPDNTFLKRPYASRQQQNRHAFEKPVKIYN
;
A
#
# COMPACT_ATOMS: atom_id res chain seq x y z
N ILE A 1 7.10 19.24 2.08
CA ILE A 1 6.85 19.00 0.64
C ILE A 1 8.20 18.59 0.04
N PRO A 2 8.42 17.29 -0.24
CA PRO A 2 9.60 16.80 -0.96
C PRO A 2 9.80 17.58 -2.27
N GLU A 3 11.05 17.82 -2.68
CA GLU A 3 11.34 18.56 -3.92
C GLU A 3 10.76 17.87 -5.18
N GLU A 4 10.56 16.55 -5.13
CA GLU A 4 9.89 15.77 -6.18
C GLU A 4 8.41 16.16 -6.40
N GLU A 5 7.75 16.79 -5.42
CA GLU A 5 6.36 17.28 -5.55
C GLU A 5 6.28 18.70 -6.13
N LYS A 6 7.41 19.43 -6.22
CA LYS A 6 7.42 20.84 -6.63
C LYS A 6 7.53 21.08 -8.14
N ASN A 7 7.96 20.08 -8.92
CA ASN A 7 8.16 20.19 -10.37
C ASN A 7 7.57 18.97 -11.09
N LEU A 8 6.28 18.72 -10.91
CA LEU A 8 5.58 17.69 -11.69
C LEU A 8 5.52 18.14 -13.15
N ALA A 9 6.11 17.38 -14.07
CA ALA A 9 5.86 17.57 -15.49
C ALA A 9 4.38 17.28 -15.80
N SER A 10 3.83 17.80 -16.91
CA SER A 10 2.41 17.62 -17.27
C SER A 10 1.92 16.16 -17.29
N ASN A 11 2.85 15.20 -17.43
CA ASN A 11 2.56 13.78 -17.50
C ASN A 11 2.92 13.01 -16.22
N ASP A 12 3.54 13.67 -15.24
CA ASP A 12 3.84 13.07 -13.94
C ASP A 12 2.57 12.97 -13.09
N ARG A 13 2.49 11.92 -12.28
CA ARG A 13 1.34 11.71 -11.38
C ARG A 13 1.79 11.38 -9.98
N LEU A 14 1.15 12.01 -9.00
CA LEU A 14 1.26 11.61 -7.60
C LEU A 14 0.25 10.50 -7.32
N ILE A 15 0.74 9.35 -6.87
CA ILE A 15 -0.08 8.18 -6.52
C ILE A 15 0.05 7.82 -5.05
N HIS A 16 -0.99 7.20 -4.50
CA HIS A 16 -0.93 6.59 -3.17
C HIS A 16 -0.28 5.22 -3.25
N VAL A 17 0.54 4.90 -2.26
CA VAL A 17 1.16 3.59 -2.06
C VAL A 17 0.77 3.04 -0.70
N TYR A 18 0.25 1.82 -0.66
CA TYR A 18 -0.19 1.14 0.56
C TYR A 18 0.51 -0.20 0.72
N HIS A 19 0.86 -0.56 1.94
CA HIS A 19 1.31 -1.91 2.29
C HIS A 19 0.10 -2.77 2.63
N PHE A 20 0.05 -4.00 2.14
CA PHE A 20 -1.04 -4.91 2.43
C PHE A 20 -0.60 -6.37 2.57
N THR A 21 -1.32 -7.12 3.39
CA THR A 21 -1.27 -8.59 3.38
C THR A 21 -2.52 -9.13 2.70
N GLN A 22 -2.34 -10.22 1.96
CA GLN A 22 -3.47 -10.99 1.44
C GLN A 22 -3.81 -12.13 2.41
N ASN A 23 -4.94 -12.02 3.10
CA ASN A 23 -5.43 -13.10 3.97
C ASN A 23 -6.40 -13.97 3.18
N GLY A 24 -5.89 -15.05 2.59
CA GLY A 24 -6.71 -15.96 1.81
C GLY A 24 -7.41 -16.99 2.68
N GLN A 25 -8.56 -16.67 3.29
CA GLN A 25 -9.57 -17.67 3.65
C GLN A 25 -11.00 -17.08 3.65
N GLN A 26 -11.88 -17.81 2.96
CA GLN A 26 -13.35 -17.72 2.90
C GLN A 26 -13.97 -16.70 1.92
N ASN A 27 -14.26 -17.24 0.73
CA ASN A 27 -15.39 -16.93 -0.14
C ASN A 27 -15.62 -15.45 -0.52
N GLN A 28 -15.13 -15.15 -1.73
CA GLN A 28 -15.66 -14.18 -2.71
C GLN A 28 -15.22 -12.72 -2.65
N VAL A 29 -14.44 -12.31 -1.66
CA VAL A 29 -13.73 -11.01 -1.72
C VAL A 29 -12.31 -11.21 -1.21
N GLN A 30 -11.32 -10.90 -2.05
CA GLN A 30 -9.91 -10.94 -1.65
C GLN A 30 -9.75 -9.92 -0.51
N GLN A 31 -9.71 -10.40 0.74
CA GLN A 31 -9.59 -9.51 1.89
C GLN A 31 -8.16 -9.00 1.96
N VAL A 32 -8.03 -7.74 1.60
CA VAL A 32 -6.79 -6.97 1.62
C VAL A 32 -6.74 -6.25 2.95
N GLN A 33 -5.77 -6.63 3.79
CA GLN A 33 -5.52 -5.95 5.05
C GLN A 33 -4.37 -4.96 4.85
N ASN A 34 -4.71 -3.68 4.75
CA ASN A 34 -3.69 -2.62 4.71
C ASN A 34 -3.04 -2.49 6.09
N PHE A 35 -1.73 -2.24 6.13
CA PHE A 35 -0.94 -2.01 7.34
C PHE A 35 0.19 -1.00 7.08
N GLY A 36 0.97 -0.68 8.12
CA GLY A 36 2.09 0.23 8.01
C GLY A 36 1.67 1.68 7.72
N ASP A 37 2.63 2.46 7.22
CA ASP A 37 2.42 3.88 6.91
C ASP A 37 2.30 4.07 5.38
N PRO A 38 1.14 4.49 4.86
CA PRO A 38 1.00 4.80 3.44
C PRO A 38 1.82 6.05 3.09
N PHE A 39 2.29 6.09 1.85
CA PHE A 39 3.09 7.22 1.36
C PHE A 39 2.73 7.57 -0.08
N PHE A 40 3.07 8.79 -0.47
CA PHE A 40 2.92 9.25 -1.84
C PHE A 40 4.18 8.97 -2.65
N LEU A 41 3.99 8.62 -3.92
CA LEU A 41 5.06 8.43 -4.88
C LEU A 41 4.70 9.16 -6.18
N VAL A 42 5.66 9.90 -6.73
CA VAL A 42 5.53 10.49 -8.07
C VAL A 42 5.94 9.44 -9.08
N ILE A 43 5.08 9.15 -10.06
CA ILE A 43 5.41 8.30 -11.20
C ILE A 43 5.58 9.15 -12.45
N HIS A 44 6.58 8.81 -13.27
CA HIS A 44 6.92 9.53 -14.49
C HIS A 44 6.41 8.80 -15.74
N GLU A 45 6.20 9.56 -16.82
CA GLU A 45 5.75 8.99 -18.09
C GLU A 45 6.74 7.94 -18.62
N GLY A 46 6.24 6.76 -18.98
CA GLY A 46 7.07 5.66 -19.47
C GLY A 46 7.86 4.92 -18.38
N GLU A 47 7.71 5.29 -17.11
CA GLU A 47 8.38 4.62 -16.00
C GLU A 47 7.83 3.19 -15.81
N THR A 48 8.73 2.22 -15.83
CA THR A 48 8.41 0.81 -15.60
C THR A 48 8.35 0.48 -14.12
N LEU A 49 7.65 -0.61 -13.76
CA LEU A 49 7.61 -1.10 -12.38
C LEU A 49 9.02 -1.33 -11.82
N ALA A 50 9.95 -1.86 -12.62
CA ALA A 50 11.34 -2.05 -12.20
C ALA A 50 11.99 -0.73 -11.72
N GLY A 51 11.79 0.37 -12.44
CA GLY A 51 12.29 1.69 -12.05
C GLY A 51 11.63 2.19 -10.75
N VAL A 52 10.31 2.01 -10.66
CA VAL A 52 9.52 2.36 -9.47
C VAL A 52 9.97 1.56 -8.24
N LYS A 53 10.25 0.27 -8.38
CA LYS A 53 10.76 -0.61 -7.31
C LYS A 53 12.06 -0.08 -6.72
N VAL A 54 13.02 0.34 -7.55
CA VAL A 54 14.30 0.90 -7.08
C VAL A 54 14.08 2.19 -6.27
N ARG A 55 13.13 3.04 -6.68
CA ARG A 55 12.79 4.27 -5.94
C ARG A 55 12.11 3.96 -4.61
N ILE A 56 11.17 3.02 -4.60
CA ILE A 56 10.51 2.54 -3.37
C ILE A 56 11.54 1.92 -2.41
N GLN A 57 12.47 1.12 -2.93
CA GLN A 57 13.56 0.52 -2.16
C GLN A 57 14.40 1.58 -1.45
N LYS A 58 14.83 2.62 -2.18
CA LYS A 58 15.60 3.75 -1.63
C LYS A 58 14.79 4.54 -0.61
N LYS A 59 13.49 4.76 -0.87
CA LYS A 59 12.59 5.52 0.00
C LYS A 59 12.30 4.80 1.32
N LEU A 60 12.05 3.49 1.27
CA LEU A 60 11.75 2.65 2.43
C LEU A 60 12.99 2.08 3.11
N ARG A 61 14.18 2.19 2.47
CA ARG A 61 15.45 1.62 2.93
C ARG A 61 15.36 0.11 3.17
N VAL A 62 14.69 -0.59 2.26
CA VAL A 62 14.46 -2.04 2.32
C VAL A 62 15.57 -2.76 1.53
N PRO A 63 16.18 -3.84 2.08
CA PRO A 63 17.14 -4.65 1.33
C PRO A 63 16.53 -5.31 0.10
N ASP A 64 17.34 -5.54 -0.94
CA ASP A 64 16.89 -6.22 -2.17
C ASP A 64 16.31 -7.63 -1.91
N GLU A 65 16.91 -8.37 -0.98
CA GLU A 65 16.43 -9.68 -0.54
C GLU A 65 15.01 -9.65 0.07
N GLU A 66 14.63 -8.53 0.68
CA GLU A 66 13.29 -8.36 1.24
C GLU A 66 12.33 -7.86 0.17
N LEU A 67 12.74 -6.88 -0.63
CA LEU A 67 11.94 -6.31 -1.71
C LEU A 67 11.58 -7.34 -2.80
N SER A 68 12.51 -8.26 -3.11
CA SER A 68 12.30 -9.35 -4.08
C SER A 68 11.17 -10.31 -3.69
N LYS A 69 10.83 -10.39 -2.40
CA LYS A 69 9.70 -11.20 -1.90
C LYS A 69 8.37 -10.46 -1.99
N TRP A 70 8.40 -9.15 -2.20
CA TRP A 70 7.19 -8.33 -2.27
C TRP A 70 6.54 -8.47 -3.63
N LYS A 71 5.20 -8.47 -3.66
CA LYS A 71 4.44 -8.37 -4.90
C LYS A 71 3.84 -7.00 -5.02
N PHE A 72 3.77 -6.49 -6.24
CA PHE A 72 3.25 -5.16 -6.53
C PHE A 72 1.94 -5.34 -7.28
N ALA A 73 0.92 -4.63 -6.83
CA ALA A 73 -0.40 -4.71 -7.43
C ALA A 73 -0.95 -3.30 -7.67
N PHE A 74 -1.54 -3.09 -8.84
CA PHE A 74 -2.41 -1.95 -9.09
C PHE A 74 -3.79 -2.26 -8.52
N PHE A 75 -4.28 -1.42 -7.62
CA PHE A 75 -5.63 -1.54 -7.12
C PHE A 75 -6.56 -0.62 -7.90
N SER A 76 -7.68 -1.17 -8.34
CA SER A 76 -8.79 -0.42 -8.92
C SER A 76 -10.11 -1.07 -8.52
N LEU A 77 -11.06 -0.29 -8.01
CA LEU A 77 -12.41 -0.75 -7.66
C LEU A 77 -12.42 -2.00 -6.75
N GLY A 78 -11.48 -2.06 -5.80
CA GLY A 78 -11.35 -3.16 -4.83
C GLY A 78 -10.76 -4.46 -5.39
N ARG A 79 -10.19 -4.45 -6.60
CA ARG A 79 -9.51 -5.61 -7.19
C ARG A 79 -8.01 -5.35 -7.33
N PRO A 80 -7.13 -6.20 -6.78
CA PRO A 80 -5.71 -6.15 -7.08
C PRO A 80 -5.43 -6.73 -8.46
N GLU A 81 -4.68 -6.00 -9.27
CA GLU A 81 -4.08 -6.47 -10.51
C GLU A 81 -2.56 -6.50 -10.33
N TYR A 82 -1.97 -7.69 -10.29
CA TYR A 82 -0.52 -7.83 -10.13
C TYR A 82 0.23 -7.31 -11.34
N LEU A 83 1.33 -6.62 -11.07
CA LEU A 83 2.16 -5.95 -12.07
C LEU A 83 3.48 -6.69 -12.27
N GLU A 84 3.96 -6.70 -13.51
CA GLU A 84 5.27 -7.22 -13.90
C GLU A 84 6.31 -6.10 -14.01
N ASP A 85 7.59 -6.45 -13.97
CA ASP A 85 8.70 -5.48 -14.01
C ASP A 85 8.73 -4.63 -15.29
N SER A 86 8.19 -5.17 -16.38
CA SER A 86 8.07 -4.52 -17.70
C SER A 86 6.84 -3.59 -17.82
N ASP A 87 5.88 -3.67 -16.88
CA ASP A 87 4.67 -2.86 -16.93
C ASP A 87 4.99 -1.37 -16.75
N ILE A 88 4.40 -0.54 -17.61
CA ILE A 88 4.48 0.92 -17.49
C ILE A 88 3.42 1.39 -16.51
N ILE A 89 3.85 1.89 -15.35
CA ILE A 89 2.95 2.24 -14.23
C ILE A 89 2.04 3.39 -14.63
N THR A 90 2.57 4.42 -15.27
CA THR A 90 1.77 5.57 -15.70
C THR A 90 0.62 5.22 -16.62
N ARG A 91 0.68 4.11 -17.39
CA ARG A 91 -0.43 3.63 -18.23
C ARG A 91 -1.61 3.09 -17.42
N ARG A 92 -1.34 2.49 -16.25
CA ARG A 92 -2.37 1.92 -15.37
C ARG A 92 -3.17 3.00 -14.66
N PHE A 93 -2.50 4.08 -14.28
CA PHE A 93 -3.11 5.23 -13.58
C PHE A 93 -3.74 6.27 -14.52
N GLN A 94 -3.98 5.98 -15.82
CA GLN A 94 -4.48 6.98 -16.79
C GLN A 94 -5.96 7.32 -16.65
N ARG A 95 -6.81 6.39 -16.18
CA ARG A 95 -8.27 6.55 -16.16
C ARG A 95 -8.70 7.57 -15.11
N ARG A 96 -9.10 8.76 -15.59
CA ARG A 96 -9.86 9.76 -14.83
C ARG A 96 -11.32 9.33 -14.79
N ASP A 97 -11.64 8.37 -13.94
CA ASP A 97 -13.04 8.17 -13.59
C ASP A 97 -13.44 9.32 -12.64
N VAL A 98 -14.59 9.94 -12.90
CA VAL A 98 -15.02 11.26 -12.39
C VAL A 98 -15.11 11.34 -10.84
N TYR A 99 -14.92 10.22 -10.14
CA TYR A 99 -14.90 10.11 -8.67
C TYR A 99 -13.66 9.37 -8.10
N GLY A 100 -12.75 8.87 -8.93
CA GLY A 100 -11.90 7.69 -8.63
C GLY A 100 -10.46 7.94 -8.13
N ALA A 101 -10.07 9.16 -7.73
CA ALA A 101 -8.70 9.42 -7.26
C ALA A 101 -8.33 8.67 -5.96
N TRP A 102 -9.34 8.27 -5.17
CA TRP A 102 -9.17 7.43 -3.98
C TRP A 102 -9.33 5.93 -4.26
N GLU A 103 -9.76 5.56 -5.47
CA GLU A 103 -10.02 4.16 -5.85
C GLU A 103 -8.80 3.48 -6.48
N GLN A 104 -7.79 4.27 -6.86
CA GLN A 104 -6.58 3.79 -7.52
C GLN A 104 -5.33 4.00 -6.66
N TYR A 105 -4.63 2.91 -6.35
CA TYR A 105 -3.37 2.97 -5.60
C TYR A 105 -2.43 1.84 -5.99
N LEU A 106 -1.14 2.01 -5.66
CA LEU A 106 -0.14 0.96 -5.78
C LEU A 106 -0.06 0.20 -4.45
N GLY A 107 -0.41 -1.09 -4.47
CA GLY A 107 -0.32 -1.99 -3.34
C GLY A 107 1.03 -2.72 -3.31
N LEU A 108 1.61 -2.80 -2.11
CA LEU A 108 2.81 -3.55 -1.80
C LEU A 108 2.43 -4.75 -0.94
N GLU A 109 2.31 -5.93 -1.56
CA GLU A 109 2.01 -7.17 -0.86
C GLU A 109 3.25 -7.73 -0.19
N HIS A 110 3.25 -7.77 1.14
CA HIS A 110 4.27 -8.47 1.92
C HIS A 110 3.78 -8.71 3.35
N PRO A 111 4.34 -9.70 4.08
CA PRO A 111 4.04 -9.86 5.50
C PRO A 111 4.44 -8.62 6.28
N ASP A 112 3.67 -8.31 7.32
CA ASP A 112 4.00 -7.21 8.23
C ASP A 112 5.21 -7.58 9.10
N ASN A 113 6.40 -7.26 8.58
CA ASN A 113 7.67 -7.42 9.28
C ASN A 113 7.93 -6.28 10.28
N THR A 114 7.04 -5.28 10.41
CA THR A 114 7.23 -4.19 11.39
C THR A 114 7.19 -4.69 12.83
N PHE A 115 6.63 -5.88 13.06
CA PHE A 115 6.67 -6.56 14.36
C PHE A 115 8.08 -6.98 14.79
N LEU A 116 9.01 -7.22 13.86
CA LEU A 116 10.39 -7.65 14.17
C LEU A 116 11.33 -6.50 14.56
N LYS A 117 10.93 -5.24 14.32
CA LYS A 117 11.75 -4.05 14.64
C LYS A 117 11.32 -3.27 15.89
N ARG A 118 10.36 -3.79 16.67
CA ARG A 118 9.99 -3.18 17.96
C ARG A 118 10.61 -3.95 19.13
N PRO A 119 11.80 -3.56 19.66
CA PRO A 119 12.09 -3.85 21.06
C PRO A 119 11.11 -3.00 21.88
N TYR A 120 10.05 -3.62 22.40
CA TYR A 120 9.21 -3.05 23.47
C TYR A 120 8.80 -1.58 23.31
N ALA A 121 8.05 -1.22 22.26
CA ALA A 121 7.29 0.02 22.28
C ALA A 121 6.00 -0.09 21.46
N SER A 122 4.88 0.20 22.12
CA SER A 122 3.50 0.28 21.62
C SER A 122 2.77 -1.03 21.32
N ARG A 123 2.44 -1.75 22.41
CA ARG A 123 1.06 -2.24 22.64
C ARG A 123 0.12 -1.02 22.63
N GLN A 124 -0.33 -0.57 21.46
CA GLN A 124 -1.37 0.47 21.39
C GLN A 124 -2.05 0.55 20.01
N GLN A 125 -2.34 -0.59 19.38
CA GLN A 125 -3.39 -0.64 18.35
C GLN A 125 -4.03 -2.02 18.21
N GLN A 126 -4.25 -2.69 19.34
CA GLN A 126 -5.11 -3.86 19.44
C GLN A 126 -6.22 -3.53 20.44
N ASN A 127 -7.13 -2.64 20.03
CA ASN A 127 -8.35 -2.29 20.78
C ASN A 127 -9.50 -2.05 19.80
N ARG A 128 -9.82 -3.07 19.02
CA ARG A 128 -11.20 -3.31 18.58
C ARG A 128 -11.56 -4.68 19.13
N HIS A 129 -12.75 -4.80 19.73
CA HIS A 129 -13.27 -5.91 20.56
C HIS A 129 -13.06 -5.81 22.09
N ALA A 130 -13.41 -4.66 22.69
CA ALA A 130 -13.69 -4.58 24.14
C ALA A 130 -15.06 -3.92 24.38
N PHE A 131 -16.13 -4.54 23.88
CA PHE A 131 -17.50 -4.25 24.32
C PHE A 131 -18.15 -5.53 24.81
N GLU A 132 -17.70 -6.02 25.96
CA GLU A 132 -18.53 -6.88 26.79
C GLU A 132 -18.08 -6.78 28.25
N LYS A 133 -18.79 -5.96 29.02
CA LYS A 133 -18.89 -6.16 30.46
C LYS A 133 -20.38 -6.13 30.81
N PRO A 134 -20.96 -7.23 31.34
CA PRO A 134 -22.34 -7.22 31.79
C PRO A 134 -22.46 -6.31 33.02
N VAL A 135 -23.44 -5.40 32.99
CA VAL A 135 -23.80 -4.54 34.12
C VAL A 135 -24.62 -5.38 35.10
N LYS A 136 -24.12 -5.54 36.34
CA LYS A 136 -24.90 -6.13 37.44
C LYS A 136 -25.70 -5.03 38.12
N ILE A 137 -27.02 -5.19 38.16
CA ILE A 137 -27.95 -4.32 38.88
C ILE A 137 -28.16 -4.96 40.25
N TYR A 138 -27.91 -4.21 41.33
CA TYR A 138 -28.28 -4.63 42.68
C TYR A 138 -29.61 -3.97 43.03
N ASN A 139 -30.53 -4.76 43.61
CA ASN A 139 -31.85 -4.36 44.09
C ASN A 139 -31.78 -3.86 45.53
#